data_AF-A0A9D8IDP1-F1
#
_entry.id   AF-A0A9D8IDP1-F1
#
_cell.length_a   1.000
_cell.length_b   1.000
_cell.length_c   1.000
_cell.angle_alpha   90.00
_cell.angle_beta   90.00
_cell.angle_gamma   90.00
#
_symmetry.space_group_name_H-M   'P 1'
#
loop_
_entity.id
_entity.type
_entity.pdbx_description
1 polymer ?
#
loop_
_entity_poly.entity_id
_entity_poly.type
_entity_poly.pdbx_seq_one_letter_code
_entity_poly.pdbx_strand_id
1 'polypeptide(L)'
;MANEQVKGFSTNAKTFILILLFINIAFAVKMINKYYSMKDVGYTREKTFKEQTTKRIMRAFASVEEANAIVNEIKADKEKAEKAANALAVRERELNRKNKEMEDAVAFLESEKAKLQGEIWALEDQLLMARQTISELRKEK
;
A
#
# COMPACT_ATOMS: atom_id res chain seq x y z
N MET A 1 2.04 -47.05 20.90
CA MET A 1 1.37 -45.99 20.11
C MET A 1 1.47 -44.71 20.93
N ALA A 2 2.50 -43.91 20.68
CA ALA A 2 2.81 -42.73 21.48
C ALA A 2 1.98 -41.54 20.97
N ASN A 3 1.24 -40.93 21.90
CA ASN A 3 0.33 -39.82 21.66
C ASN A 3 1.14 -38.52 21.56
N GLU A 4 1.42 -38.08 20.34
CA GLU A 4 2.00 -36.75 20.09
C GLU A 4 0.96 -35.68 20.47
N GLN A 5 1.14 -35.07 21.64
CA GLN A 5 0.41 -33.86 22.00
C GLN A 5 0.85 -32.72 21.09
N VAL A 6 0.07 -32.49 20.02
CA VAL A 6 0.14 -31.28 19.22
C VAL A 6 -0.10 -30.10 20.17
N LYS A 7 0.97 -29.36 20.51
CA LYS A 7 0.90 -28.13 21.30
C LYS A 7 0.04 -27.11 20.55
N GLY A 8 -1.26 -27.11 20.84
CA GLY A 8 -2.20 -26.15 20.27
C GLY A 8 -1.85 -24.72 20.67
N PHE A 9 -2.03 -23.78 19.75
CA PHE A 9 -1.91 -22.35 20.03
C PHE A 9 -2.74 -21.95 21.26
N SER A 10 -2.19 -21.07 22.10
CA SER A 10 -2.94 -20.50 23.22
C SER A 10 -4.20 -19.80 22.69
N THR A 11 -5.25 -19.73 23.52
CA THR A 11 -6.51 -19.08 23.14
C THR A 11 -6.28 -17.64 22.67
N ASN A 12 -5.37 -16.92 23.32
CA ASN A 12 -4.99 -15.55 22.95
C ASN A 12 -4.32 -15.49 21.57
N ALA A 13 -3.44 -16.44 21.24
CA ALA A 13 -2.80 -16.50 19.93
C ALA A 13 -3.82 -16.81 18.82
N LYS A 14 -4.78 -17.70 19.07
CA LYS A 14 -5.87 -17.99 18.12
C LYS A 14 -6.75 -16.75 17.87
N THR A 15 -7.10 -16.02 18.92
CA THR A 15 -7.86 -14.76 18.81
C THR A 15 -7.09 -13.71 18.02
N PHE A 16 -5.79 -13.56 18.28
CA PHE A 16 -4.95 -12.60 17.55
C PHE A 16 -4.83 -12.95 16.06
N ILE A 17 -4.64 -14.23 15.73
CA ILE A 17 -4.63 -14.73 14.35
C ILE A 17 -5.95 -14.43 13.65
N LEU A 18 -7.10 -14.66 14.31
CA LEU A 18 -8.41 -14.34 13.75
C LEU A 18 -8.58 -12.84 13.47
N ILE A 19 -8.16 -11.97 14.41
CA ILE A 19 -8.21 -10.52 14.22
C ILE A 19 -7.37 -10.09 13.01
N LEU A 20 -6.14 -10.60 12.90
CA LEU A 20 -5.27 -10.31 11.76
C LEU A 20 -5.86 -10.79 10.44
N LEU A 21 -6.52 -11.95 10.44
CA LEU A 21 -7.19 -12.49 9.26
C LEU A 21 -8.36 -11.59 8.83
N PHE A 22 -9.21 -11.18 9.77
CA PHE A 22 -10.33 -10.27 9.50
C PHE A 22 -9.87 -8.92 8.97
N ILE A 23 -8.80 -8.35 9.53
CA ILE A 23 -8.24 -7.07 9.06
C ILE A 23 -7.75 -7.21 7.61
N ASN A 24 -7.03 -8.29 7.29
CA ASN A 24 -6.53 -8.53 5.93
C ASN A 24 -7.65 -8.75 4.91
N ILE A 25 -8.67 -9.55 5.26
CA ILE A 25 -9.82 -9.79 4.38
C ILE A 25 -10.63 -8.50 4.18
N ALA A 26 -10.89 -7.75 5.25
CA ALA A 26 -11.61 -6.47 5.16
C ALA A 26 -10.86 -5.46 4.28
N PHE A 27 -9.53 -5.41 4.37
CA PHE A 27 -8.70 -4.57 3.53
C PHE A 27 -8.76 -4.99 2.05
N ALA A 28 -8.66 -6.29 1.76
CA ALA A 28 -8.75 -6.82 0.41
C ALA A 28 -10.12 -6.51 -0.24
N VAL A 29 -11.21 -6.74 0.48
CA VAL A 29 -12.57 -6.43 0.01
C VAL A 29 -12.74 -4.93 -0.28
N LYS A 30 -12.22 -4.06 0.61
CA LYS A 30 -12.24 -2.60 0.40
C LYS A 30 -11.50 -2.19 -0.87
N MET A 31 -10.34 -2.80 -1.14
CA MET A 31 -9.54 -2.52 -2.34
C MET A 31 -10.24 -2.98 -3.62
N ILE A 32 -10.88 -4.16 -3.60
CA ILE A 32 -11.65 -4.69 -4.73
C ILE A 32 -12.83 -3.76 -5.06
N ASN A 33 -13.62 -3.36 -4.06
CA ASN A 33 -14.75 -2.46 -4.27
C ASN A 33 -14.31 -1.09 -4.80
N LYS A 34 -13.17 -0.58 -4.34
CA LYS A 34 -12.59 0.67 -4.85
C LYS A 34 -12.16 0.55 -6.31
N TYR A 35 -11.60 -0.59 -6.71
CA TYR A 35 -11.20 -0.84 -8.09
C TYR A 35 -12.40 -0.88 -9.04
N TYR A 36 -13.45 -1.62 -8.69
CA TYR A 36 -14.65 -1.71 -9.52
C TYR A 36 -15.39 -0.38 -9.63
N SER A 37 -15.54 0.37 -8.53
CA SER A 37 -16.19 1.68 -8.59
C SER A 37 -15.42 2.69 -9.44
N MET A 38 -14.08 2.68 -9.39
CA MET A 38 -13.25 3.50 -10.28
C MET A 38 -13.43 3.11 -11.76
N LYS A 39 -13.51 1.81 -12.06
CA LYS A 39 -13.68 1.31 -13.43
C LYS A 39 -15.03 1.73 -14.03
N ASP A 40 -16.12 1.57 -13.30
CA ASP A 40 -17.46 1.90 -13.79
C ASP A 40 -17.65 3.41 -14.01
N VAL A 41 -17.07 4.23 -13.11
CA VAL A 41 -17.05 5.69 -13.26
C VAL A 41 -16.24 6.09 -14.50
N GLY A 42 -15.10 5.43 -14.74
CA GLY A 42 -14.28 5.64 -15.94
C GLY A 42 -15.04 5.33 -17.23
N TYR A 43 -15.67 4.15 -17.29
CA TYR A 43 -16.44 3.70 -18.46
C TYR A 43 -17.62 4.64 -18.77
N THR A 44 -18.34 5.09 -17.74
CA THR A 44 -19.47 6.01 -17.91
C THR A 44 -19.02 7.38 -18.42
N ARG A 45 -17.87 7.88 -17.93
CA ARG A 45 -17.26 9.13 -18.42
C ARG A 45 -16.87 9.03 -19.89
N GLU A 46 -16.24 7.94 -20.30
CA GLU A 46 -15.76 7.76 -21.67
C GLU A 46 -16.92 7.73 -22.68
N LYS A 47 -17.98 6.99 -22.37
CA LYS A 47 -19.19 6.94 -23.21
C LYS A 47 -19.83 8.33 -23.36
N THR A 48 -19.99 9.04 -22.24
CA THR A 48 -20.58 10.38 -22.22
C THR A 48 -19.73 11.38 -23.02
N PHE A 49 -18.41 11.31 -22.86
CA PHE A 49 -17.47 12.16 -23.58
C PHE A 49 -17.52 11.92 -25.10
N LYS A 50 -17.56 10.65 -25.52
CA LYS A 50 -17.65 10.28 -26.94
C LYS A 50 -18.94 10.81 -27.58
N GLU A 51 -20.07 10.65 -26.92
CA GLU A 51 -21.37 11.12 -27.42
C GLU A 51 -21.42 12.65 -27.54
N GLN A 52 -20.92 13.38 -26.54
CA GLN A 52 -20.86 14.84 -26.57
C GLN A 52 -19.90 15.35 -27.66
N THR A 53 -18.72 14.73 -27.78
CA THR A 53 -17.72 15.10 -28.78
C THR A 53 -18.26 14.90 -30.20
N THR A 54 -18.93 13.76 -30.45
CA THR A 54 -19.53 13.46 -31.76
C THR A 54 -20.57 14.52 -32.16
N LYS A 55 -21.45 14.91 -31.22
CA LYS A 55 -22.45 15.98 -31.47
C LYS A 55 -21.79 17.33 -31.77
N ARG A 56 -20.71 17.69 -31.08
CA ARG A 56 -19.98 18.95 -31.33
C ARG A 56 -19.29 18.96 -32.68
N ILE A 57 -18.66 17.85 -33.06
CA ILE A 57 -18.03 17.70 -34.38
C ILE A 57 -19.07 17.86 -35.50
N MET A 58 -20.24 17.21 -35.37
CA MET A 58 -21.31 17.34 -36.37
C MET A 58 -21.82 18.79 -36.52
N ARG A 59 -21.87 19.57 -35.42
CA ARG A 59 -22.23 21.00 -35.45
C ARG A 59 -21.15 21.85 -36.13
N ALA A 60 -19.89 21.63 -35.79
CA ALA A 60 -18.77 22.34 -36.40
C ALA A 60 -18.61 22.09 -37.91
N PHE A 61 -19.02 20.93 -38.44
CA PHE A 61 -19.09 20.73 -39.90
C PHE A 61 -20.17 21.58 -40.57
N ALA A 62 -21.17 22.05 -39.83
CA ALA A 62 -22.24 22.92 -40.33
C ALA A 62 -21.93 24.42 -40.18
N SER A 63 -20.88 24.82 -39.46
CA SER A 63 -20.52 26.23 -39.23
C SER A 63 -19.01 26.45 -39.00
N VAL A 64 -18.42 27.35 -39.80
CA VAL A 64 -17.00 27.75 -39.69
C VAL A 64 -16.70 28.45 -38.36
N GLU A 65 -17.66 29.17 -37.79
CA GLU A 65 -17.52 29.80 -36.47
C GLU A 65 -17.49 28.76 -35.34
N GLU A 66 -18.34 27.72 -35.42
CA GLU A 66 -18.29 26.60 -34.46
C GLU A 66 -16.99 25.79 -34.62
N ALA A 67 -16.47 25.62 -35.84
CA ALA A 67 -15.17 24.99 -36.06
C ALA A 67 -14.02 25.78 -35.42
N ASN A 68 -14.00 27.11 -35.60
CA ASN A 68 -12.99 27.97 -34.96
C ASN A 68 -13.10 27.97 -33.43
N ALA A 69 -14.33 27.91 -32.88
CA ALA A 69 -14.54 27.79 -31.44
C ALA A 69 -13.94 26.48 -30.89
N ILE A 70 -14.13 25.35 -31.57
CA ILE A 70 -13.52 24.06 -31.19
C ILE A 70 -11.99 24.15 -31.22
N VAL A 71 -11.40 24.75 -32.26
CA VAL A 71 -9.94 24.91 -32.36
C VAL A 71 -9.38 25.72 -31.19
N ASN A 72 -10.05 26.82 -30.81
CA ASN A 72 -9.63 27.64 -29.69
C ASN A 72 -9.75 26.92 -28.35
N GLU A 73 -10.81 26.15 -28.14
CA GLU A 73 -10.95 25.30 -26.95
C GLU A 73 -9.87 24.22 -26.88
N ILE A 74 -9.59 23.52 -27.99
CA ILE A 74 -8.51 22.52 -28.05
C ILE A 74 -7.16 23.14 -27.69
N LYS A 75 -6.90 24.36 -28.16
CA LYS A 75 -5.67 25.09 -27.82
C LYS A 75 -5.58 25.39 -26.32
N ALA A 76 -6.67 25.84 -25.71
CA ALA A 76 -6.73 26.11 -24.27
C ALA A 76 -6.61 24.83 -23.45
N ASP A 77 -7.24 23.74 -23.88
CA ASP A 77 -7.17 22.44 -23.20
C ASP A 77 -5.79 21.80 -23.34
N LYS A 78 -5.11 21.99 -24.47
CA LYS A 78 -3.71 21.60 -24.65
C LYS A 78 -2.82 22.32 -23.63
N GLU A 79 -2.96 23.64 -23.48
CA GLU A 79 -2.15 24.41 -22.53
C GLU A 79 -2.40 23.97 -21.07
N LYS A 80 -3.66 23.70 -20.72
CA LYS A 80 -4.01 23.14 -19.40
C LYS A 80 -3.42 21.75 -19.20
N ALA A 81 -3.46 20.89 -20.22
CA ALA A 81 -2.90 19.55 -20.17
C ALA A 81 -1.39 19.59 -19.99
N GLU A 82 -0.67 20.48 -20.68
CA GLU A 82 0.77 20.67 -20.50
C GLU A 82 1.12 21.17 -19.09
N LYS A 83 0.38 22.14 -18.55
CA LYS A 83 0.54 22.59 -17.16
C LYS A 83 0.29 21.46 -16.15
N ALA A 84 -0.75 20.66 -16.37
CA ALA A 84 -1.06 19.52 -15.52
C ALA A 84 0.00 18.42 -15.61
N ALA A 85 0.51 18.11 -16.81
CA ALA A 85 1.58 17.15 -17.02
C ALA A 85 2.87 17.58 -16.30
N ASN A 86 3.24 18.86 -16.38
CA ASN A 86 4.40 19.40 -15.67
C ASN A 86 4.21 19.29 -14.15
N ALA A 87 3.02 19.63 -13.62
CA ALA A 87 2.72 19.49 -12.20
C ALA A 87 2.76 18.02 -11.74
N LEU A 88 2.28 17.09 -12.56
CA LEU A 88 2.34 15.66 -12.30
C LEU A 88 3.78 15.14 -12.29
N ALA A 89 4.62 15.56 -13.23
CA ALA A 89 6.03 15.19 -13.27
C ALA A 89 6.79 15.66 -12.00
N VAL A 90 6.47 16.85 -11.48
CA VAL A 90 7.03 17.32 -10.21
C VAL A 90 6.57 16.45 -9.05
N ARG A 91 5.26 16.16 -8.95
CA ARG A 91 4.72 15.28 -7.91
C ARG A 91 5.28 13.86 -7.98
N GLU A 92 5.52 13.33 -9.17
CA GLU A 92 6.12 12.01 -9.37
C GLU A 92 7.54 11.96 -8.80
N ARG A 93 8.35 13.00 -9.04
CA ARG A 93 9.68 13.11 -8.43
C ARG A 93 9.61 13.18 -6.91
N GLU A 94 8.67 13.95 -6.36
CA GLU A 94 8.47 14.03 -4.91
C GLU A 94 8.03 12.68 -4.31
N LEU A 95 7.14 11.96 -4.99
CA LEU A 95 6.70 10.63 -4.58
C LEU A 95 7.86 9.64 -4.60
N ASN A 96 8.66 9.63 -5.66
CA ASN A 96 9.84 8.77 -5.76
C ASN A 96 10.85 9.07 -4.65
N ARG A 97 11.07 10.35 -4.33
CA ARG A 97 11.92 10.74 -3.19
C ARG A 97 11.37 10.21 -1.87
N LYS A 98 10.08 10.41 -1.59
CA LYS A 98 9.44 9.93 -0.35
C LYS A 98 9.43 8.41 -0.25
N ASN A 99 9.22 7.71 -1.36
CA ASN A 99 9.29 6.25 -1.38
C ASN A 99 10.70 5.78 -1.00
N LYS A 100 11.75 6.41 -1.54
CA LYS A 100 13.13 6.08 -1.17
C LYS A 100 13.40 6.35 0.31
N GLU A 101 12.96 7.49 0.84
CA GLU A 101 13.07 7.78 2.28
C GLU A 101 12.34 6.73 3.14
N MET A 102 11.21 6.22 2.66
CA MET A 102 10.46 5.17 3.34
C MET A 102 11.18 3.81 3.27
N GLU A 103 11.75 3.45 2.12
CA GLU A 103 12.57 2.24 1.95
C GLU A 103 13.79 2.28 2.88
N ASP A 104 14.49 3.41 2.94
CA ASP A 104 15.64 3.61 3.83
C ASP A 104 15.23 3.46 5.31
N ALA A 105 14.07 4.04 5.69
CA ALA A 105 13.54 3.90 7.06
C ALA A 105 13.14 2.46 7.40
N VAL A 106 12.55 1.73 6.45
CA VAL A 106 12.23 0.30 6.62
C VAL A 106 13.50 -0.51 6.82
N ALA A 107 14.52 -0.31 5.98
CA ALA A 107 15.80 -1.01 6.11
C ALA A 107 16.48 -0.73 7.46
N PHE A 108 16.43 0.52 7.93
CA PHE A 108 16.93 0.89 9.25
C PHE A 108 16.18 0.14 10.37
N LEU A 109 14.86 0.13 10.35
CA LEU A 109 14.04 -0.55 11.35
C LEU A 109 14.24 -2.06 11.35
N GLU A 110 14.42 -2.67 10.18
CA GLU A 110 14.74 -4.10 10.07
C GLU A 110 16.11 -4.43 10.67
N SER A 111 17.12 -3.59 10.41
CA SER A 111 18.44 -3.71 11.03
C SER A 111 18.38 -3.56 12.55
N GLU A 112 17.66 -2.56 13.05
CA GLU A 112 17.51 -2.32 14.48
C GLU A 112 16.77 -3.47 15.18
N LYS A 113 15.71 -3.99 14.54
CA LYS A 113 15.01 -5.19 15.01
C LYS A 113 15.93 -6.40 15.10
N ALA A 114 16.76 -6.65 14.09
CA ALA A 114 17.71 -7.76 14.09
C ALA A 114 18.74 -7.62 15.22
N LYS A 115 19.24 -6.40 15.44
CA LYS A 115 20.16 -6.10 16.55
C LYS A 115 19.51 -6.39 17.91
N LEU A 116 18.30 -5.88 18.14
CA LEU A 116 17.57 -6.09 19.40
C LEU A 116 17.27 -7.58 19.64
N GLN A 117 16.94 -8.34 18.59
CA GLN A 117 16.78 -9.80 18.71
C GLN A 117 18.07 -10.50 19.13
N GLY A 118 19.21 -10.08 18.61
CA GLY A 118 20.53 -10.60 19.04
C GLY A 118 20.83 -10.30 20.52
N GLU A 119 20.53 -9.08 20.97
CA GLU A 119 20.70 -8.69 22.38
C GLU A 119 19.79 -9.51 23.31
N ILE A 120 18.54 -9.76 22.91
CA ILE A 120 17.61 -10.62 23.65
C ILE A 120 18.18 -12.03 23.81
N TRP A 121 18.68 -12.64 22.73
CA TRP A 121 19.25 -13.99 22.79
C TRP A 121 20.49 -14.07 23.70
N ALA A 122 21.36 -13.06 23.66
CA ALA A 122 22.52 -13.01 24.53
C ALA A 122 22.13 -12.92 26.02
N LEU A 123 21.09 -12.14 26.34
CA LEU A 123 20.56 -12.03 27.71
C LEU A 123 19.89 -13.34 28.16
N GLU A 124 19.15 -14.01 27.27
CA GLU A 124 18.52 -15.31 27.56
C GLU A 124 19.59 -16.38 27.88
N ASP A 125 20.69 -16.41 27.12
CA ASP A 125 21.80 -17.33 27.37
C ASP A 125 22.51 -17.06 28.69
N GLN A 126 22.80 -15.79 29.00
CA GLN A 126 23.37 -15.40 30.29
C GLN A 126 22.47 -15.79 31.47
N LEU A 127 21.16 -15.59 31.34
CA LEU A 127 20.19 -16.00 32.36
C LEU A 127 20.13 -17.52 32.53
N LEU A 128 20.25 -18.27 31.43
CA LEU A 128 20.29 -19.73 31.47
C LEU A 128 21.53 -20.22 32.23
N MET A 129 22.71 -19.69 31.89
CA MET A 129 23.99 -20.02 32.55
C MET A 129 23.94 -19.67 34.04
N ALA A 130 23.47 -18.47 34.40
CA ALA A 130 23.32 -18.06 35.79
C ALA A 130 22.38 -18.99 36.58
N ARG A 131 21.27 -19.43 35.97
CA ARG A 131 20.37 -20.41 36.59
C ARG A 131 21.03 -21.77 36.80
N GLN A 132 21.83 -22.24 35.84
CA GLN A 132 22.58 -23.49 35.96
C GLN A 132 23.60 -23.42 37.10
N THR A 133 24.42 -22.37 37.15
CA THR A 133 25.39 -22.15 38.24
C THR A 133 24.70 -22.12 39.61
N ILE A 134 23.58 -21.40 39.74
CA ILE A 134 22.81 -21.38 41.00
C ILE A 134 22.28 -22.77 41.37
N SER A 135 21.82 -23.56 40.39
CA SER A 135 21.34 -24.92 40.64
C SER A 135 22.47 -25.86 41.07
N GLU A 136 23.67 -25.71 40.54
CA GLU A 136 24.83 -26.53 40.90
C GLU A 136 25.30 -26.20 42.33
N LEU A 137 25.46 -24.92 42.65
CA LEU A 137 25.80 -24.45 44.00
C LEU A 137 24.79 -24.91 45.07
N ARG A 138 23.52 -25.12 44.70
CA ARG A 138 22.48 -25.60 45.61
C ARG A 138 22.51 -27.12 45.83
N LYS A 139 23.14 -27.89 44.93
CA LYS A 139 23.31 -29.35 45.07
C LYS A 139 24.55 -29.73 45.88
N GLU A 140 25.52 -28.83 46.00
CA GLU A 140 26.75 -29.01 46.78
C GLU A 140 26.62 -28.68 48.28
N LYS A 141 25.47 -28.13 48.69
CA LYS A 141 25.08 -27.92 50.10
C LYS A 141 24.13 -29.00 50.57
#